data_AF-A0A5C6CVT3-F1
#
_entry.id   AF-A0A5C6CVT3-F1
#
_cell.length_a   1.000
_cell.length_b   1.000
_cell.length_c   1.000
_cell.angle_alpha   90.00
_cell.angle_beta   90.00
_cell.angle_gamma   90.00
#
_symmetry.space_group_name_H-M   'P 1'
#
loop_
_entity.id
_entity.type
_entity.pdbx_description
1 polymer ?
#
loop_
_entity_poly.entity_id
_entity_poly.type
_entity_poly.pdbx_seq_one_letter_code
_entity_poly.pdbx_strand_id
1 'polypeptide(L)' 'MLRPPEQLYLTTDDPYEMKNLADDPKFAETKSRLSDALDEWMESQSDPGAPVDTVEALRASRRGQHLHGLAK' A
#
# COMPACT_ATOMS: atom_id res chain seq x y z
N MET A 1 13.24 4.67 13.67
CA MET A 1 12.26 3.56 13.68
C MET A 1 11.58 3.60 12.32
N LEU A 2 11.71 2.55 11.49
CA LEU A 2 11.05 2.47 10.18
C LEU A 2 9.65 1.89 10.41
N ARG A 3 8.62 2.50 9.82
CA ARG A 3 7.29 1.89 9.77
C ARG A 3 7.40 0.62 8.91
N PRO A 4 6.82 -0.52 9.32
CA PRO A 4 6.83 -1.73 8.49
C PRO A 4 6.08 -1.47 7.17
N PRO A 5 6.41 -2.23 6.11
CA PRO A 5 5.75 -2.06 4.81
C PRO A 5 4.25 -2.34 4.88
N GLU A 6 3.82 -3.24 5.77
CA GLU A 6 2.43 -3.61 5.92
C GLU A 6 2.03 -3.64 7.40
N GLN A 7 0.78 -3.25 7.66
CA GLN A 7 0.17 -3.27 8.99
C GLN A 7 -1.25 -3.81 8.88
N LEU A 8 -1.65 -4.66 9.83
CA LEU A 8 -2.99 -5.24 9.91
C LEU A 8 -3.56 -4.95 11.29
N TYR A 9 -4.77 -4.39 11.34
CA TYR A 9 -5.45 -4.05 12.59
C TYR A 9 -6.84 -4.67 12.64
N LEU A 10 -7.23 -5.12 13.83
CA LEU A 10 -8.59 -5.58 14.10
C LEU A 10 -9.36 -4.43 14.75
N THR A 11 -9.95 -3.57 13.94
CA THR A 11 -10.55 -2.29 14.39
C THR A 11 -11.74 -2.44 15.34
N THR A 12 -12.41 -3.60 15.35
CA THR A 12 -13.46 -3.90 16.33
C THR A 12 -12.92 -4.00 17.76
N ASP A 13 -11.68 -4.47 17.89
CA ASP A 13 -11.05 -4.77 19.18
C ASP A 13 -9.96 -3.74 19.53
N ASP A 14 -9.39 -3.09 18.50
CA ASP A 14 -8.36 -2.06 18.59
C ASP A 14 -8.78 -0.81 17.78
N PRO A 15 -9.70 0.02 18.32
CA PRO A 15 -10.23 1.19 17.60
C PRO A 15 -9.20 2.27 17.27
N TYR A 16 -8.02 2.21 17.91
CA TYR A 16 -6.93 3.17 17.73
C TYR A 16 -5.74 2.58 16.98
N GLU A 17 -5.84 1.34 16.47
CA GLU A 17 -4.84 0.71 15.61
C GLU A 17 -3.43 0.68 16.24
N MET A 18 -3.38 0.45 17.55
CA MET A 18 -2.13 0.46 18.33
C MET A 18 -1.39 -0.88 18.25
N LYS A 19 -2.09 -1.98 17.94
CA LYS A 19 -1.54 -3.33 17.88
C LYS A 19 -1.52 -3.85 16.44
N ASN A 20 -0.34 -3.74 15.81
CA ASN A 20 -0.13 -4.35 14.51
C ASN A 20 -0.13 -5.89 14.61
N LEU A 21 -0.99 -6.54 13.82
CA LEU A 21 -1.18 -7.99 13.71
C LEU A 21 -0.58 -8.59 12.43
N ALA A 22 0.13 -7.80 11.62
CA ALA A 22 0.63 -8.23 10.30
C ALA A 22 1.56 -9.46 10.35
N ASP A 23 2.27 -9.66 11.47
CA ASP A 23 3.20 -10.78 11.68
C ASP A 23 2.59 -11.92 12.53
N ASP A 24 1.33 -11.79 12.96
CA ASP A 24 0.65 -12.83 13.74
C ASP A 24 0.12 -13.93 12.80
N PRO A 25 0.62 -15.18 12.88
CA PRO A 25 0.24 -16.25 11.97
C PRO A 25 -1.26 -16.58 12.02
N LYS A 26 -1.95 -16.25 13.12
CA LYS A 26 -3.40 -16.42 13.24
C LYS A 26 -4.17 -15.60 12.18
N PHE A 27 -3.59 -14.50 11.72
CA PHE A 27 -4.23 -13.58 10.78
C PHE A 27 -3.65 -13.65 9.36
N ALA A 28 -2.78 -14.62 9.07
CA ALA A 28 -2.11 -14.74 7.77
C ALA A 28 -3.11 -14.86 6.59
N GLU A 29 -4.17 -15.65 6.74
CA GLU A 29 -5.20 -15.80 5.70
C GLU A 29 -5.97 -14.48 5.46
N THR A 30 -6.36 -13.80 6.54
CA THR A 30 -7.01 -12.47 6.46
C THR A 30 -6.11 -11.44 5.80
N LYS A 31 -4.81 -11.44 6.15
CA LYS A 31 -3.81 -10.55 5.55
C LYS A 31 -3.70 -10.80 4.04
N SER A 32 -3.55 -12.06 3.61
CA SER A 32 -3.46 -12.43 2.20
C SER A 32 -4.69 -11.94 1.44
N ARG A 33 -5.90 -12.28 1.91
CA ARG A 33 -7.15 -11.89 1.26
C ARG A 33 -7.29 -10.37 1.08
N LEU A 34 -6.87 -9.59 2.07
CA LEU A 34 -6.93 -8.13 2.01
C LEU A 34 -5.86 -7.55 1.08
N SER A 35 -4.66 -8.14 1.06
CA SER A 35 -3.59 -7.76 0.14
C SER A 35 -3.99 -8.04 -1.31
N ASP A 36 -4.53 -9.23 -1.58
CA ASP A 36 -4.98 -9.61 -2.92
C ASP A 36 -6.08 -8.66 -3.42
N ALA A 37 -7.03 -8.29 -2.56
CA ALA A 37 -8.08 -7.33 -2.90
C ALA A 37 -7.54 -5.92 -3.17
N LEU A 38 -6.47 -5.52 -2.48
CA LEU A 38 -5.79 -4.24 -2.73
C LEU A 38 -5.09 -4.27 -4.09
N ASP A 39 -4.38 -5.36 -4.40
CA ASP A 39 -3.68 -5.53 -5.68
C ASP A 39 -4.66 -5.51 -6.86
N GLU A 40 -5.77 -6.27 -6.77
CA GLU A 40 -6.84 -6.25 -7.77
C GLU A 40 -7.41 -4.85 -7.99
N TRP A 41 -7.59 -4.08 -6.90
CA TRP A 41 -8.08 -2.72 -7.00
C TRP A 41 -7.06 -1.78 -7.67
N MET A 42 -5.78 -1.83 -7.27
CA MET A 42 -4.73 -1.01 -7.89
C MET A 42 -4.61 -1.30 -9.39
N GLU A 43 -4.64 -2.56 -9.80
CA GLU A 43 -4.65 -2.96 -11.21
C GLU A 43 -5.85 -2.36 -11.95
N SER A 44 -7.05 -2.42 -11.36
CA SER A 44 -8.27 -1.85 -11.97
C SER A 44 -8.20 -0.34 -12.18
N GLN A 45 -7.44 0.38 -11.35
CA GLN A 45 -7.24 1.82 -11.46
C GLN A 45 -6.06 2.19 -12.35
N SER A 46 -5.33 1.20 -12.90
CA SER A 46 -4.03 1.41 -13.53
C SER A 46 -3.06 2.16 -12.61
N ASP A 47 -3.17 1.94 -11.30
CA ASP A 47 -2.35 2.58 -10.29
C ASP A 47 -0.99 1.88 -10.21
N PRO A 48 0.13 2.59 -10.49
CA PRO A 48 1.46 2.01 -10.34
C PRO A 48 1.86 1.75 -8.89
N GLY A 49 1.17 2.35 -7.91
CA GLY A 49 1.44 2.19 -6.47
C GLY A 49 2.74 2.86 -6.00
N ALA A 50 3.41 2.26 -5.02
CA ALA A 50 4.61 2.81 -4.36
C ALA A 50 5.73 3.39 -5.26
N PRO A 51 5.98 2.91 -6.49
CA PRO A 51 6.88 3.57 -7.45
C PRO A 51 6.59 5.06 -7.69
N VAL A 52 5.33 5.53 -7.62
CA VAL A 52 5.00 6.96 -7.74
C VAL A 52 5.38 7.78 -6.51
N ASP A 53 5.55 7.14 -5.36
CA ASP A 53 5.83 7.78 -4.07
C ASP A 53 7.33 7.97 -3.79
N THR A 54 8.11 8.16 -4.86
CA THR A 54 9.55 8.39 -4.76
C THR A 54 9.90 9.86 -4.98
N VAL A 55 11.00 10.31 -4.35
CA VAL A 55 11.55 11.66 -4.56
C VAL A 55 11.89 11.88 -6.04
N GLU A 56 12.31 10.84 -6.74
CA GLU A 56 12.60 10.87 -8.16
C GLU A 56 11.34 11.12 -9.00
N ALA A 57 10.28 10.33 -8.78
CA ALA A 57 8.99 10.51 -9.44
C ALA A 57 8.41 11.91 -9.17
N LEU A 58 8.51 12.41 -7.94
CA LEU A 58 8.10 13.78 -7.59
C LEU A 58 8.89 14.84 -8.37
N ARG A 59 10.23 14.71 -8.44
CA ARG A 59 11.08 15.65 -9.16
C ARG A 59 10.78 15.64 -10.66
N ALA A 60 10.51 14.48 -11.23
CA ALA A 60 10.20 14.32 -12.64
C ALA A 60 8.82 14.91 -12.97
N SER A 61 7.81 14.66 -12.14
CA SER A 61 6.47 15.27 -12.21
C SER A 61 6.52 16.82 -12.21
N ARG A 62 7.33 17.41 -11.33
CA ARG A 62 7.53 18.88 -11.28
C ARG A 62 8.13 19.48 -12.56
N ARG A 63 8.74 18.66 -13.42
CA ARG A 63 9.27 19.04 -14.73
C ARG A 63 8.34 18.63 -15.89
N GLY A 64 7.16 18.10 -15.60
CA GLY A 64 6.24 17.53 -16.61
C GLY A 64 6.72 16.20 -17.19
N GLN A 65 7.71 15.55 -16.57
CA GLN A 65 8.33 14.30 -17.02
C GLN A 65 7.84 13.14 -16.14
N HIS A 66 6.53 12.88 -16.11
CA HIS A 66 5.96 11.81 -15.28
C HIS A 66 6.60 10.45 -15.63
N LEU A 67 7.19 9.78 -14.64
CA LEU A 67 7.87 8.48 -14.83
C LEU A 67 6.90 7.28 -14.86
N HIS A 68 5.76 7.44 -14.21
CA HIS A 68 4.72 6.42 -14.07
C HIS A 68 3.35 7.06 -14.34
N GLY A 69 2.35 6.26 -14.70
CA GLY A 69 0.99 6.75 -14.98
C GLY A 69 0.83 7.49 -16.31
N LEU A 70 1.74 7.29 -17.27
CA LEU A 70 1.51 7.75 -18.65
C LEU A 70 0.31 6.99 -19.22
N ALA A 71 -0.72 7.75 -19.64
CA ALA A 71 -1.85 7.20 -20.36
C ALA A 71 -1.37 6.40 -21.57
N LYS A 72 -1.80 5.15 -21.69
CA LYS A 72 -1.76 4.42 -22.96
C LYS A 72 -2.74 5.05 -23.94
#